data_AF-A0AB38YRC0-F1
#
_entry.id   AF-A0AB38YRC0-F1
#
_cell.length_a   1.000
_cell.length_b   1.000
_cell.length_c   1.000
_cell.angle_alpha   90.00
_cell.angle_beta   90.00
_cell.angle_gamma   90.00
#
_symmetry.space_group_name_H-M   'P 1'
#
loop_
_entity.id
_entity.type
_entity.pdbx_description
1 polymer ?
#
loop_
_entity_poly.entity_id
_entity_poly.type
_entity_poly.pdbx_seq_one_letter_code
_entity_poly.pdbx_strand_id
1 'polypeptide(L)'
;MVKVQLINRQSGSLLAEWIITLGLILLLISIALPIVITPSRYTLNGTTQEVVYMLKKVQLWSMLGHKSNGKGRMLFILNKDSYTLEEDANHHTVNISLPSNIESTRSMTIISFSALGLPYDGTEIILKDRESGEKNRIWISVQTGRIRWEEVH
;
A
#
# COMPACT_ATOMS: atom_id res chain seq x y z
N MET A 1 20.78 -11.28 70.82
CA MET A 1 20.09 -10.43 69.83
C MET A 1 20.82 -10.52 68.50
N VAL A 2 20.16 -10.22 67.39
CA VAL A 2 20.62 -10.25 65.97
C VAL A 2 20.34 -11.56 65.22
N LYS A 3 19.09 -11.69 64.72
CA LYS A 3 18.76 -12.54 63.58
C LYS A 3 17.49 -12.01 62.88
N VAL A 4 17.51 -10.77 62.41
CA VAL A 4 16.35 -10.16 61.71
C VAL A 4 16.72 -9.41 60.42
N GLN A 5 17.99 -9.08 60.17
CA GLN A 5 18.37 -8.24 59.02
C GLN A 5 18.63 -8.95 57.69
N LEU A 6 18.77 -10.29 57.68
CA LEU A 6 19.16 -11.04 56.46
C LEU A 6 17.98 -11.39 55.55
N ILE A 7 16.78 -11.58 56.12
CA ILE A 7 15.58 -12.00 55.37
C ILE A 7 15.06 -10.86 54.49
N ASN A 8 15.06 -9.62 55.00
CA ASN A 8 14.52 -8.45 54.30
C ASN A 8 15.34 -8.08 53.04
N ARG A 9 16.65 -8.37 53.03
CA ARG A 9 17.55 -8.08 51.90
C ARG A 9 17.32 -9.02 50.71
N GLN A 10 16.98 -10.29 50.97
CA GLN A 10 16.62 -11.25 49.93
C GLN A 10 15.26 -10.92 49.29
N SER A 11 14.28 -10.50 50.10
CA SER A 11 12.96 -10.08 49.62
C SER A 11 13.03 -8.83 48.73
N GLY A 12 13.86 -7.85 49.10
CA GLY A 12 14.10 -6.65 48.29
C GLY A 12 14.80 -6.93 46.96
N SER A 13 15.74 -7.88 46.94
CA SER A 13 16.40 -8.36 45.71
C SER A 13 15.39 -9.04 44.76
N LEU A 14 14.53 -9.90 45.31
CA LEU A 14 13.49 -10.60 44.54
C LEU A 14 12.49 -9.62 43.93
N LEU A 15 12.00 -8.64 44.71
CA LEU A 15 11.09 -7.62 44.22
C LEU A 15 11.71 -6.77 43.10
N ALA A 16 12.98 -6.37 43.26
CA ALA A 16 13.69 -5.61 42.22
C ALA A 16 13.85 -6.43 40.94
N GLU A 17 14.18 -7.71 41.04
CA GLU A 17 14.33 -8.62 39.90
C GLU A 17 13.01 -8.82 39.14
N TRP A 18 11.89 -8.94 39.86
CA TRP A 18 10.54 -8.99 39.26
C TRP A 18 10.15 -7.68 38.57
N ILE A 19 10.49 -6.52 39.13
CA ILE A 19 10.22 -5.22 38.51
C ILE A 19 11.04 -5.06 37.22
N ILE A 20 12.31 -5.45 37.24
CA ILE A 20 13.19 -5.39 36.06
C ILE A 20 12.66 -6.31 34.96
N THR A 21 12.32 -7.56 35.29
CA THR A 21 11.80 -8.53 34.30
C THR A 21 10.47 -8.10 33.72
N LEU A 22 9.52 -7.63 34.54
CA LEU A 22 8.25 -7.08 34.05
C LEU A 22 8.46 -5.86 33.16
N GLY A 23 9.36 -4.95 33.55
CA GLY A 23 9.72 -3.78 32.74
C GLY A 23 10.31 -4.17 31.38
N LEU A 24 11.16 -5.20 31.35
CA LEU A 24 11.80 -5.70 30.13
C LEU A 24 10.78 -6.39 29.20
N ILE A 25 9.84 -7.14 29.76
CA ILE A 25 8.72 -7.73 28.99
C ILE A 25 7.85 -6.63 28.37
N LEU A 26 7.47 -5.61 29.16
CA LEU A 26 6.68 -4.47 28.67
C LEU A 26 7.42 -3.69 27.57
N LEU A 27 8.73 -3.52 27.70
CA LEU A 27 9.57 -2.91 26.68
C LEU A 27 9.54 -3.72 25.38
N LEU A 28 9.73 -5.04 25.46
CA LEU A 28 9.70 -5.92 24.29
C LEU A 28 8.34 -5.90 23.60
N ILE A 29 7.25 -5.95 24.36
CA ILE A 29 5.88 -5.82 23.82
C ILE A 29 5.71 -4.46 23.12
N SER A 30 6.21 -3.37 23.71
CA SER A 30 6.10 -2.03 23.14
C SER A 30 6.87 -1.88 21.82
N ILE A 31 8.01 -2.56 21.68
CA ILE A 31 8.80 -2.58 20.43
C ILE A 31 8.18 -3.51 19.38
N ALA A 32 7.61 -4.65 19.80
CA ALA A 32 7.05 -5.65 18.90
C ALA A 32 5.64 -5.29 18.37
N LEU A 33 4.81 -4.61 19.17
CA LEU A 33 3.43 -4.27 18.79
C LEU A 33 3.35 -3.51 17.45
N PRO A 34 4.14 -2.44 17.22
CA PRO A 34 4.12 -1.71 15.96
C PRO A 34 4.44 -2.60 14.77
N ILE A 35 5.38 -3.54 14.91
CA ILE A 35 5.82 -4.44 13.82
C ILE A 35 4.69 -5.37 13.39
N VAL A 36 3.85 -5.81 14.32
CA VAL A 36 2.70 -6.68 14.03
C VAL A 36 1.53 -5.91 13.42
N ILE A 37 1.35 -4.64 13.78
CA ILE A 37 0.18 -3.82 13.37
C ILE A 37 0.45 -3.01 12.08
N THR A 38 1.71 -2.72 11.75
CA THR A 38 2.11 -1.95 10.55
C THR A 38 2.34 -2.69 9.23
N PRO A 39 2.33 -4.04 9.10
CA PRO A 39 2.64 -4.68 7.82
C PRO A 39 1.59 -4.37 6.73
N SER A 40 0.36 -4.04 7.15
CA SER A 40 -0.71 -3.55 6.29
C SER A 40 -0.33 -2.24 5.60
N ARG A 41 0.18 -1.25 6.33
CA ARG A 41 0.63 0.05 5.80
C ARG A 41 1.69 -0.10 4.73
N TYR A 42 2.72 -0.89 5.02
CA TYR A 42 3.86 -1.07 4.11
C TYR A 42 3.45 -1.79 2.83
N THR A 43 2.65 -2.85 2.96
CA THR A 43 2.13 -3.59 1.81
C THR A 43 1.20 -2.70 0.98
N LEU A 44 0.26 -1.99 1.62
CA LEU A 44 -0.67 -1.09 0.96
C LEU A 44 0.06 0.04 0.22
N ASN A 45 1.04 0.68 0.86
CA ASN A 45 1.85 1.72 0.24
C ASN A 45 2.69 1.17 -0.92
N GLY A 46 3.31 0.00 -0.76
CA GLY A 46 4.08 -0.67 -1.81
C GLY A 46 3.23 -1.00 -3.04
N THR A 47 2.06 -1.62 -2.83
CA THR A 47 1.11 -1.91 -3.91
C THR A 47 0.55 -0.64 -4.55
N THR A 48 0.28 0.39 -3.76
CA THR A 48 -0.14 1.70 -4.28
C THR A 48 0.93 2.30 -5.18
N GLN A 49 2.20 2.24 -4.77
CA GLN A 49 3.33 2.70 -5.58
C GLN A 49 3.46 1.92 -6.88
N GLU A 50 3.27 0.60 -6.84
CA GLU A 50 3.28 -0.27 -8.03
C GLU A 50 2.17 0.12 -9.01
N VAL A 51 0.93 0.27 -8.53
CA VAL A 51 -0.21 0.70 -9.36
C VAL A 51 0.05 2.09 -9.96
N VAL A 52 0.56 3.03 -9.17
CA VAL A 52 0.93 4.37 -9.66
C VAL A 52 2.03 4.30 -10.72
N TYR A 53 3.03 3.43 -10.53
CA TYR A 53 4.07 3.21 -11.52
C TYR A 53 3.51 2.65 -12.83
N MET A 54 2.60 1.68 -12.75
CA MET A 54 1.93 1.13 -13.94
C MET A 54 1.06 2.17 -14.64
N LEU A 55 0.31 3.00 -13.91
CA LEU A 55 -0.45 4.11 -14.51
C LEU A 55 0.45 5.10 -15.24
N LYS A 56 1.59 5.48 -14.65
CA LYS A 56 2.58 6.34 -15.32
C LYS A 56 3.15 5.68 -16.57
N LYS A 57 3.38 4.37 -16.54
CA LYS A 57 3.81 3.60 -17.72
C LYS A 57 2.74 3.68 -18.81
N VAL A 58 1.48 3.39 -18.51
CA VAL A 58 0.35 3.47 -19.46
C VAL A 58 0.19 4.88 -20.04
N GLN A 59 0.33 5.92 -19.21
CA GLN A 59 0.33 7.31 -19.64
C GLN A 59 1.46 7.61 -20.63
N LEU A 60 2.70 7.22 -20.30
CA LEU A 60 3.86 7.42 -21.18
C LEU A 60 3.69 6.67 -22.50
N TRP A 61 3.22 5.42 -22.46
CA TRP A 61 2.94 4.63 -23.66
C TRP A 61 1.90 5.30 -24.55
N SER A 62 0.84 5.87 -23.97
CA SER A 62 -0.18 6.61 -24.73
C SER A 62 0.40 7.86 -25.42
N MET A 63 1.35 8.54 -24.77
CA MET A 63 2.05 9.70 -25.34
C MET A 63 3.03 9.31 -26.45
N LEU A 64 3.71 8.16 -26.32
CA LEU A 64 4.65 7.65 -27.32
C LEU A 64 3.94 7.01 -28.52
N GLY A 65 2.85 6.27 -28.26
CA GLY A 65 2.07 5.53 -29.25
C GLY A 65 1.42 6.41 -30.32
N HIS A 66 1.14 7.67 -30.00
CA HIS A 66 0.66 8.65 -30.96
C HIS A 66 1.67 8.94 -32.09
N LYS A 67 2.97 8.74 -31.84
CA LYS A 67 4.03 8.92 -32.84
C LYS A 67 4.18 7.74 -33.81
N SER A 68 3.53 6.60 -33.54
CA SER A 68 3.79 5.30 -34.19
C SER A 68 2.56 4.73 -34.94
N ASN A 69 1.85 5.53 -35.76
CA ASN A 69 0.69 5.09 -36.57
C ASN A 69 -0.61 4.78 -35.80
N GLY A 70 -0.93 5.51 -34.72
CA GLY A 70 -2.27 5.44 -34.10
C GLY A 70 -2.63 4.12 -33.41
N LYS A 71 -1.67 3.20 -33.28
CA LYS A 71 -1.83 1.84 -32.73
C LYS A 71 -1.53 1.72 -31.22
N GLY A 72 -1.34 2.83 -30.51
CA GLY A 72 -0.74 2.81 -29.16
C GLY A 72 -1.66 3.23 -28.02
N ARG A 73 -2.95 2.87 -28.06
CA ARG A 73 -3.82 3.02 -26.89
C ARG A 73 -3.57 1.85 -25.95
N MET A 74 -3.12 2.18 -24.75
CA MET A 74 -2.94 1.20 -23.67
C MET A 74 -4.00 1.49 -22.61
N LEU A 75 -4.70 0.44 -22.19
CA LEU A 75 -5.73 0.51 -21.16
C LEU A 75 -5.19 -0.07 -19.87
N PHE A 76 -5.49 0.60 -18.77
CA PHE A 76 -5.32 0.09 -17.42
C PHE A 76 -6.70 -0.28 -16.88
N ILE A 77 -6.94 -1.56 -16.64
CA ILE A 77 -8.20 -2.07 -16.10
C ILE A 77 -7.93 -2.57 -14.69
N LEU A 78 -8.41 -1.84 -13.69
CA LEU A 78 -8.34 -2.25 -12.30
C LEU A 78 -9.62 -2.98 -11.92
N ASN A 79 -9.50 -4.27 -11.65
CA ASN A 79 -10.54 -5.07 -11.03
C ASN A 79 -10.43 -4.99 -9.51
N LYS A 80 -11.34 -5.67 -8.81
CA LYS A 80 -11.34 -5.71 -7.35
C LYS A 80 -10.03 -6.23 -6.76
N ASP A 81 -9.49 -7.33 -7.30
CA ASP A 81 -8.33 -8.04 -6.73
C ASP A 81 -7.15 -8.16 -7.71
N SER A 82 -7.24 -7.53 -8.88
CA SER A 82 -6.21 -7.60 -9.91
C SER A 82 -6.25 -6.38 -10.80
N TYR A 83 -5.20 -6.16 -11.57
CA TYR A 83 -5.20 -5.18 -12.65
C TYR A 83 -4.67 -5.80 -13.94
N THR A 84 -5.22 -5.34 -15.06
CA THR A 84 -4.86 -5.77 -16.40
C THR A 84 -4.34 -4.59 -17.20
N LEU A 85 -3.24 -4.83 -17.91
CA LEU A 85 -2.71 -3.94 -18.93
C LEU A 85 -3.09 -4.50 -20.29
N GLU A 86 -3.85 -3.74 -21.08
CA GLU A 86 -4.29 -4.15 -22.42
C GLU A 86 -3.71 -3.22 -23.48
N GLU A 87 -3.06 -3.80 -24.49
CA GLU A 87 -2.55 -3.09 -25.66
C GLU A 87 -3.47 -3.37 -26.88
N ASP A 88 -4.09 -2.30 -27.39
CA ASP A 88 -5.13 -2.33 -28.44
C ASP A 88 -4.66 -2.98 -29.76
N ALA A 89 -3.37 -2.87 -30.10
CA ALA A 89 -2.85 -3.36 -31.38
C ALA A 89 -2.52 -4.86 -31.42
N ASN A 90 -2.15 -5.46 -30.28
CA ASN A 90 -1.61 -6.81 -30.23
C ASN A 90 -2.38 -7.75 -29.28
N HIS A 91 -3.45 -7.26 -28.64
CA HIS A 91 -4.21 -7.97 -27.60
C HIS A 91 -3.31 -8.58 -26.52
N HIS A 92 -2.14 -7.97 -26.27
CA HIS A 92 -1.27 -8.41 -25.20
C HIS A 92 -1.90 -7.95 -23.89
N THR A 93 -2.47 -8.91 -23.17
CA THR A 93 -3.07 -8.69 -21.87
C THR A 93 -2.16 -9.26 -20.80
N VAL A 94 -1.71 -8.39 -19.90
CA VAL A 94 -0.95 -8.80 -18.71
C VAL A 94 -1.85 -8.60 -17.52
N ASN A 95 -2.34 -9.70 -16.95
CA ASN A 95 -3.12 -9.70 -15.71
C ASN A 95 -2.20 -9.93 -14.52
N ILE A 96 -2.22 -8.99 -13.56
CA ILE A 96 -1.39 -9.01 -12.36
C ILE A 96 -2.33 -8.98 -11.16
N SER A 97 -2.22 -9.98 -10.29
CA SER A 97 -2.97 -10.05 -9.03
C SER A 97 -2.43 -9.06 -8.02
N LEU A 98 -3.33 -8.36 -7.32
CA LEU A 98 -2.99 -7.61 -6.12
C LEU A 98 -2.67 -8.60 -4.97
N PRO A 99 -1.93 -8.18 -3.93
CA PRO A 99 -1.80 -8.96 -2.71
C PRO A 99 -3.17 -9.31 -2.11
N SER A 100 -3.29 -10.48 -1.48
CA SER A 100 -4.57 -11.05 -1.04
C SER A 100 -5.38 -10.20 -0.06
N ASN A 101 -4.68 -9.36 0.72
CA ASN A 101 -5.27 -8.44 1.69
C ASN A 101 -5.69 -7.09 1.06
N ILE A 102 -5.28 -6.79 -0.17
CA ILE A 102 -5.53 -5.49 -0.82
C ILE A 102 -6.58 -5.64 -1.91
N GLU A 103 -7.57 -4.75 -1.88
CA GLU A 103 -8.60 -4.67 -2.91
C GLU A 103 -8.82 -3.23 -3.39
N SER A 104 -9.26 -3.10 -4.64
CA SER A 104 -9.90 -1.88 -5.11
C SER A 104 -11.30 -1.77 -4.51
N THR A 105 -11.65 -0.57 -4.04
CA THR A 105 -13.01 -0.29 -3.53
C THR A 105 -14.08 -0.36 -4.61
N ARG A 106 -13.72 -0.12 -5.88
CA ARG A 106 -14.60 -0.24 -7.04
C ARG A 106 -14.46 -1.63 -7.65
N SER A 107 -15.55 -2.17 -8.18
CA SER A 107 -15.55 -3.48 -8.85
C SER A 107 -14.69 -3.50 -10.12
N MET A 108 -14.73 -2.40 -10.88
CA MET A 108 -13.92 -2.21 -12.08
C MET A 108 -13.68 -0.72 -12.31
N THR A 109 -12.45 -0.33 -12.64
CA THR A 109 -12.09 1.02 -13.08
C THR A 109 -11.19 0.92 -14.30
N ILE A 110 -11.63 1.50 -15.41
CA ILE A 110 -10.85 1.55 -16.65
C ILE A 110 -10.24 2.95 -16.77
N ILE A 111 -8.95 2.99 -17.03
CA ILE A 111 -8.17 4.23 -17.13
C ILE A 111 -7.38 4.18 -18.43
N SER A 112 -7.47 5.26 -19.18
CA SER A 112 -6.73 5.45 -20.42
C SER A 112 -6.33 6.90 -20.56
N PHE A 113 -5.30 7.15 -21.36
CA PHE A 113 -4.75 8.50 -21.53
C PHE A 113 -4.77 8.91 -22.99
N SER A 114 -4.93 10.20 -23.20
CA SER A 114 -4.72 10.85 -24.49
C SER A 114 -3.23 10.91 -24.85
N ALA A 115 -2.96 11.26 -26.11
CA ALA A 115 -1.61 11.53 -26.59
C ALA A 115 -0.89 12.66 -25.84
N LEU A 116 -1.65 13.54 -25.17
CA LEU A 116 -1.12 14.62 -24.33
C LEU A 116 -0.86 14.18 -22.88
N GLY A 117 -1.12 12.91 -22.56
CA GLY A 117 -1.00 12.38 -21.20
C GLY A 117 -2.17 12.75 -20.28
N LEU A 118 -3.25 13.33 -20.82
CA LEU A 118 -4.45 13.64 -20.03
C LEU A 118 -5.35 12.40 -19.93
N PRO A 119 -5.93 12.09 -18.76
CA PRO A 119 -6.83 10.95 -18.62
C PRO A 119 -8.14 11.20 -19.40
N TYR A 120 -8.69 10.15 -20.02
CA TYR A 120 -10.04 10.20 -20.59
C TYR A 120 -11.10 9.94 -19.51
N ASP A 121 -10.90 8.89 -18.73
CA ASP A 121 -11.81 8.41 -17.68
C ASP A 121 -11.01 7.88 -16.48
N GLY A 122 -11.70 7.65 -15.37
CA GLY A 122 -11.11 6.99 -14.19
C GLY A 122 -10.00 7.82 -13.52
N THR A 123 -10.36 8.99 -13.02
CA THR A 123 -9.43 9.95 -12.41
C THR A 123 -9.09 9.65 -10.95
N GLU A 124 -9.72 8.65 -10.36
CA GLU A 124 -9.62 8.33 -8.94
C GLU A 124 -9.72 6.82 -8.72
N ILE A 125 -8.78 6.30 -7.94
CA ILE A 125 -8.70 4.91 -7.50
C ILE A 125 -8.53 4.93 -5.99
N ILE A 126 -9.20 4.01 -5.30
CA ILE A 126 -8.99 3.80 -3.87
C ILE A 126 -8.67 2.33 -3.66
N LEU A 127 -7.46 2.07 -3.20
CA LEU A 127 -7.02 0.77 -2.71
C LEU A 127 -7.26 0.71 -1.21
N LYS A 128 -7.72 -0.44 -0.73
CA LYS A 128 -8.05 -0.69 0.67
C LYS A 128 -7.41 -1.97 1.13
N ASP A 129 -6.82 -1.96 2.32
CA ASP A 129 -6.47 -3.17 3.04
C ASP A 129 -7.71 -3.71 3.77
N ARG A 130 -8.05 -4.98 3.53
CA ARG A 130 -9.19 -5.67 4.13
C ARG A 130 -9.04 -5.87 5.63
N GLU A 131 -7.82 -6.08 6.11
CA GLU A 131 -7.54 -6.43 7.50
C GLU A 131 -7.48 -5.19 8.39
N SER A 132 -6.70 -4.18 7.98
CA SER A 132 -6.55 -2.94 8.75
C SER A 132 -7.64 -1.91 8.47
N GLY A 133 -8.30 -2.00 7.31
CA GLY A 133 -9.29 -1.02 6.85
C GLY A 133 -8.66 0.26 6.28
N GLU A 134 -7.34 0.38 6.28
CA GLU A 134 -6.61 1.53 5.74
C GLU A 134 -6.78 1.67 4.24
N LYS A 135 -6.68 2.91 3.76
CA LYS A 135 -6.96 3.24 2.36
C LYS A 135 -5.90 4.16 1.81
N ASN A 136 -5.54 3.89 0.56
CA ASN A 136 -4.77 4.81 -0.25
C ASN A 136 -5.59 5.28 -1.43
N ARG A 137 -5.57 6.59 -1.66
CA ARG A 137 -6.25 7.23 -2.76
C ARG A 137 -5.23 7.66 -3.80
N ILE A 138 -5.38 7.16 -5.00
CA ILE A 138 -4.63 7.58 -6.18
C ILE A 138 -5.55 8.49 -6.99
N TRP A 139 -5.06 9.66 -7.37
CA TRP A 139 -5.82 10.59 -8.20
C TRP A 139 -4.97 11.12 -9.35
N ILE A 140 -5.66 11.39 -10.46
CA ILE A 140 -5.09 11.84 -11.72
C ILE A 140 -5.69 13.20 -12.05
N SER A 141 -4.83 14.23 -12.14
CA SER A 141 -5.28 15.57 -12.52
C SER A 141 -5.78 15.57 -13.96
N VAL A 142 -7.04 15.96 -14.16
CA VAL A 142 -7.65 16.04 -15.50
C VAL A 142 -6.97 17.09 -16.38
N GLN A 143 -6.50 18.18 -15.77
CA GLN A 143 -5.88 19.31 -16.50
C GLN A 143 -4.42 19.06 -16.86
N THR A 144 -3.68 18.32 -16.02
CA THR A 144 -2.22 18.20 -16.16
C THR A 144 -1.76 16.77 -16.41
N GLY A 145 -2.64 15.78 -16.29
CA GLY A 145 -2.29 14.36 -16.32
C GLY A 145 -1.46 13.91 -15.11
N ARG A 146 -1.20 14.77 -14.11
CA ARG A 146 -0.35 14.44 -12.98
C ARG A 146 -0.98 13.36 -12.10
N ILE A 147 -0.30 12.23 -11.97
CA ILE A 147 -0.69 11.12 -11.10
C ILE A 147 -0.05 11.30 -9.71
N ARG A 148 -0.86 11.29 -8.66
CA ARG A 148 -0.44 11.40 -7.26
C ARG A 148 -1.21 10.39 -6.41
N TRP A 149 -0.71 10.10 -5.22
CA TRP A 149 -1.42 9.31 -4.24
C TRP A 149 -1.22 9.87 -2.84
N GLU A 150 -2.18 9.59 -1.95
CA GLU A 150 -2.20 10.01 -0.55
C GLU A 150 -2.82 8.92 0.33
N GLU A 151 -2.37 8.84 1.58
CA GLU A 151 -2.96 7.98 2.61
C GLU A 151 -4.26 8.62 3.12
N VAL A 152 -5.35 7.87 3.12
CA VAL A 152 -6.67 8.31 3.58
C VAL A 152 -6.98 7.59 4.88
N HIS A 153 -7.16 8.39 5.94
CA HIS A 153 -7.48 7.93 7.29
C HIS A 153 -8.98 7.97 7.53
#